data_AF-A0A7C0ZWV1-F1
#
_entry.id   AF-A0A7C0ZWV1-F1
#
_cell.length_a   1.000
_cell.length_b   1.000
_cell.length_c   1.000
_cell.angle_alpha   90.00
_cell.angle_beta   90.00
_cell.angle_gamma   90.00
#
_symmetry.space_group_name_H-M   'P 1'
#
loop_
_entity.id
_entity.type
_entity.pdbx_description
1 polymer ?
#
loop_
_entity_poly.entity_id
_entity_poly.type
_entity_poly.pdbx_seq_one_letter_code
_entity_poly.pdbx_strand_id
1 'polypeptide(L)'
;MKKKTRPGMVLTDFDGTLHHPVNSVSSRDLETLHRMEKEGIVRVIATGRNLFSFRRLIPDDFPIDYLIFSTGCGIYDWKNKKLVHACSLDRPLADAVVEKLVEEGVGFMVHREVPDNHHFVYFPGKKPNPDFEKRCELYRPFIRSFDGKNIPFQTVSQVLAIVPPEAEKFDALAGRFEGVRVIRSTSPISGEWFWMEFF
;
A
#
# COMPACT_ATOMS: atom_id res chain seq x y z
N MET A 1 -17.63 12.08 39.22
CA MET A 1 -16.33 11.74 38.58
C MET A 1 -16.61 11.16 37.20
N LYS A 2 -16.15 11.79 36.10
CA LYS A 2 -16.25 11.17 34.77
C LYS A 2 -15.30 9.96 34.73
N LYS A 3 -15.80 8.74 34.52
CA LYS A 3 -14.96 7.57 34.23
C LYS A 3 -14.15 7.93 32.97
N LYS A 4 -12.82 8.09 33.11
CA LYS A 4 -11.93 8.18 31.94
C LYS A 4 -11.98 6.83 31.24
N THR A 5 -12.71 6.75 30.14
CA THR A 5 -12.68 5.60 29.24
C THR A 5 -11.28 5.54 28.63
N ARG A 6 -10.54 4.46 28.91
CA ARG A 6 -9.27 4.19 28.23
C ARG A 6 -9.58 3.49 26.90
N PRO A 7 -8.85 3.80 25.81
CA PRO A 7 -9.02 3.09 24.55
C PRO A 7 -8.60 1.63 24.70
N GLY A 8 -9.30 0.71 24.04
CA GLY A 8 -8.87 -0.69 23.94
C GLY A 8 -7.83 -0.93 22.83
N MET A 9 -7.74 -0.01 21.87
CA MET A 9 -6.85 -0.11 20.70
C MET A 9 -6.44 1.28 20.21
N VAL A 10 -5.23 1.40 19.68
CA VAL A 10 -4.70 2.58 18.99
C VAL A 10 -4.21 2.16 17.61
N LEU A 11 -4.70 2.85 16.58
CA LEU A 11 -4.21 2.74 15.21
C LEU A 11 -3.37 3.98 14.92
N THR A 12 -2.22 3.79 14.30
CA THR A 12 -1.35 4.89 13.86
C THR A 12 -0.91 4.66 12.43
N ASP A 13 -0.87 5.75 11.67
CA ASP A 13 -0.19 5.74 10.38
C ASP A 13 1.33 5.59 10.57
N PHE A 14 2.04 5.20 9.51
CA PHE A 14 3.47 4.94 9.58
C PHE A 14 4.31 6.11 9.08
N ASP A 15 4.34 6.34 7.77
CA ASP A 15 5.24 7.32 7.14
C ASP A 15 4.78 8.75 7.43
N GLY A 16 5.63 9.53 8.10
CA GLY A 16 5.30 10.90 8.49
C GLY A 16 4.42 11.00 9.74
N THR A 17 4.06 9.86 10.35
CA THR A 17 3.33 9.80 11.62
C THR A 17 4.17 9.12 12.70
N LEU A 18 4.33 7.80 12.66
CA LEU A 18 5.15 7.06 13.65
C LEU A 18 6.63 6.99 13.23
N HIS A 19 6.91 6.93 11.93
CA HIS A 19 8.24 6.76 11.37
C HIS A 19 8.68 8.02 10.63
N HIS A 20 9.85 8.54 11.03
CA HIS A 20 10.52 9.64 10.37
C HIS A 20 11.68 9.14 9.50
N PRO A 21 11.88 9.64 8.26
CA PRO A 21 12.95 9.18 7.36
C PRO A 21 14.37 9.30 7.93
N VAL A 22 14.62 10.30 8.79
CA VAL A 22 15.95 10.57 9.35
C VAL A 22 16.20 9.82 10.67
N ASN A 23 15.20 9.79 11.55
CA ASN A 23 15.38 9.34 12.94
C ASN A 23 14.62 8.04 13.24
N SER A 24 14.01 7.41 12.22
CA SER A 24 13.10 6.28 12.37
C SER A 24 12.00 6.62 13.39
N VAL A 25 11.66 5.67 14.28
CA VAL A 25 10.71 5.84 15.38
C VAL A 25 11.43 6.42 16.60
N SER A 26 10.87 7.47 17.20
CA SER A 26 11.48 8.14 18.36
C SER A 26 11.46 7.24 19.61
N SER A 27 12.44 7.40 20.51
CA SER A 27 12.47 6.66 21.78
C SER A 27 11.21 6.90 22.61
N ARG A 28 10.66 8.11 22.57
CA ARG A 28 9.43 8.48 23.28
C ARG A 28 8.21 7.70 22.77
N ASP A 29 8.10 7.53 21.46
CA ASP A 29 7.01 6.77 20.85
C ASP A 29 7.18 5.28 21.15
N LEU A 30 8.40 4.76 21.06
CA LEU A 30 8.72 3.38 21.41
C LEU A 30 8.38 3.05 22.86
N GLU A 31 8.78 3.91 23.80
CA GLU A 31 8.41 3.80 25.22
C GLU A 31 6.89 3.84 25.43
N THR A 32 6.20 4.66 24.64
CA THR A 32 4.73 4.76 24.68
C THR A 32 4.06 3.49 24.19
N LEU A 33 4.56 2.86 23.11
CA LEU A 33 4.06 1.57 22.61
C LEU A 33 4.26 0.44 23.64
N HIS A 34 5.40 0.41 24.32
CA HIS A 34 5.64 -0.54 25.42
C HIS A 34 4.74 -0.29 26.63
N ARG A 35 4.46 0.98 26.98
CA ARG A 35 3.52 1.31 28.06
C ARG A 35 2.09 0.86 27.70
N MET A 36 1.66 1.10 26.45
CA MET A 36 0.35 0.64 25.95
C MET A 36 0.19 -0.87 26.08
N GLU A 37 1.25 -1.64 25.82
CA GLU A 37 1.24 -3.09 26.02
C GLU A 37 0.91 -3.50 27.45
N LYS A 38 1.60 -2.88 28.42
CA LYS A 38 1.42 -3.14 29.85
C LYS A 38 0.02 -2.75 30.33
N GLU A 39 -0.61 -1.81 29.63
CA GLU A 39 -1.98 -1.37 29.89
C GLU A 39 -3.04 -2.20 29.14
N GLY A 40 -2.64 -3.19 28.34
CA GLY A 40 -3.55 -4.02 27.56
C GLY A 40 -4.19 -3.31 26.37
N ILE A 41 -3.57 -2.22 25.88
CA ILE A 41 -4.03 -1.46 24.71
C ILE A 41 -3.38 -2.07 23.47
N VAL A 42 -4.21 -2.51 22.52
CA VAL A 42 -3.72 -3.08 21.25
C VAL A 42 -3.10 -1.97 20.40
N ARG A 43 -1.86 -2.16 19.93
CA ARG A 43 -1.17 -1.21 19.03
C ARG A 43 -1.20 -1.74 17.60
N VAL A 44 -1.72 -0.93 16.68
CA VAL A 44 -1.84 -1.30 15.27
C VAL A 44 -1.20 -0.22 14.40
N ILE A 45 -0.37 -0.63 13.43
CA ILE A 45 0.07 0.26 12.36
C ILE A 45 -0.84 0.07 11.15
N ALA A 46 -1.28 1.16 10.53
CA ALA A 46 -2.00 1.15 9.26
C ALA A 46 -1.23 1.95 8.22
N THR A 47 -0.81 1.31 7.13
CA THR A 47 0.10 1.93 6.15
C THR A 47 -0.22 1.53 4.71
N GLY A 48 0.10 2.41 3.76
CA GLY A 48 0.11 2.09 2.33
C GLY A 48 1.28 1.19 1.91
N ARG A 49 2.32 1.03 2.76
CA ARG A 49 3.44 0.13 2.49
C ARG A 49 2.97 -1.31 2.34
N ASN A 50 3.59 -2.08 1.44
CA ASN A 50 3.46 -3.54 1.46
C ASN A 50 4.28 -4.16 2.60
N LEU A 51 3.95 -5.40 3.00
CA LEU A 51 4.60 -6.10 4.11
C LEU A 51 6.13 -6.17 3.94
N PHE A 52 6.59 -6.48 2.73
CA PHE A 52 8.03 -6.56 2.43
C PHE A 52 8.75 -5.24 2.71
N SER A 53 8.23 -4.12 2.21
CA SER A 53 8.83 -2.80 2.38
C SER A 53 8.76 -2.29 3.82
N PHE A 54 7.72 -2.67 4.58
CA PHE A 54 7.59 -2.37 5.99
C PHE A 54 8.65 -3.10 6.83
N ARG A 55 8.80 -4.42 6.61
CA ARG A 55 9.79 -5.24 7.34
C ARG A 55 11.25 -4.85 7.09
N ARG A 56 11.53 -4.08 6.05
CA ARG A 56 12.88 -3.53 5.79
C ARG A 56 13.22 -2.34 6.68
N LEU A 57 12.23 -1.69 7.29
CA LEU A 57 12.42 -0.48 8.11
C LEU A 57 12.27 -0.73 9.60
N ILE A 58 11.58 -1.81 9.98
CA ILE A 58 11.17 -2.09 11.33
C ILE A 58 11.62 -3.50 11.73
N PRO A 59 12.25 -3.67 12.91
CA PRO A 59 12.70 -4.98 13.35
C PRO A 59 11.53 -5.90 13.67
N ASP A 60 11.71 -7.22 13.54
CA ASP A 60 10.63 -8.18 13.73
C ASP A 60 10.06 -8.19 15.18
N ASP A 61 10.78 -7.66 16.17
CA ASP A 61 10.34 -7.53 17.57
C ASP A 61 9.69 -6.18 17.90
N PHE A 62 9.45 -5.33 16.89
CA PHE A 62 8.86 -4.01 17.11
C PHE A 62 7.52 -4.08 17.86
N PRO A 63 7.27 -3.19 18.84
CA PRO A 63 6.17 -3.33 19.79
C PRO A 63 4.83 -2.88 19.18
N ILE A 64 4.31 -3.68 18.25
CA ILE A 64 2.93 -3.63 17.76
C ILE A 64 2.27 -5.01 17.85
N ASP A 65 0.96 -5.06 17.72
CA ASP A 65 0.17 -6.30 17.73
C ASP A 65 -0.23 -6.69 16.30
N TYR A 66 -0.69 -5.71 15.51
CA TYR A 66 -1.12 -5.93 14.13
C TYR A 66 -0.54 -4.89 13.18
N LEU A 67 -0.37 -5.30 11.93
CA LEU A 67 -0.05 -4.43 10.81
C LEU A 67 -1.16 -4.55 9.76
N ILE A 68 -1.80 -3.43 9.48
CA ILE A 68 -2.66 -3.24 8.30
C ILE A 68 -1.76 -2.63 7.22
N PHE A 69 -1.59 -3.34 6.10
CA PHE A 69 -0.65 -2.96 5.05
C PHE A 69 -1.34 -2.88 3.68
N SER A 70 -0.65 -2.27 2.71
CA SER A 70 -1.15 -2.03 1.36
C SER A 70 -2.55 -1.42 1.36
N THR A 71 -2.70 -0.33 2.13
CA THR A 71 -3.96 0.45 2.18
C THR A 71 -5.15 -0.41 2.64
N GLY A 72 -4.90 -1.43 3.45
CA GLY A 72 -5.92 -2.33 3.98
C GLY A 72 -6.06 -3.66 3.24
N CYS A 73 -5.29 -3.90 2.17
CA CYS A 73 -5.32 -5.18 1.46
C CYS A 73 -4.90 -6.38 2.31
N GLY A 74 -4.14 -6.17 3.38
CA GLY A 74 -3.78 -7.26 4.28
C GLY A 74 -3.75 -6.82 5.74
N ILE A 75 -4.13 -7.74 6.62
CA ILE A 75 -3.94 -7.63 8.07
C ILE A 75 -3.00 -8.74 8.49
N TYR A 76 -1.90 -8.38 9.13
CA TYR A 76 -0.87 -9.28 9.59
C TYR A 76 -0.82 -9.25 11.12
N ASP A 77 -0.96 -10.42 11.75
CA ASP A 77 -0.62 -10.63 13.15
C ASP A 77 0.89 -10.52 13.29
N TRP A 78 1.34 -9.41 13.86
CA TRP A 78 2.75 -9.09 13.96
C TRP A 78 3.44 -9.97 14.99
N LYS A 79 2.74 -10.40 16.04
CA LYS A 79 3.32 -11.22 17.12
C LYS A 79 3.52 -12.66 16.65
N ASN A 80 2.49 -13.23 16.02
CA ASN A 80 2.51 -14.63 15.57
C ASN A 80 3.01 -14.79 14.13
N LYS A 81 3.38 -13.70 13.46
CA LYS A 81 3.89 -13.66 12.08
C LYS A 81 2.95 -14.40 11.11
N LYS A 82 1.67 -14.07 11.18
CA LYS A 82 0.61 -14.75 10.41
C LYS A 82 -0.28 -13.75 9.69
N LEU A 83 -0.59 -14.03 8.43
CA LEU A 83 -1.63 -13.29 7.71
C LEU A 83 -3.01 -13.64 8.30
N VAL A 84 -3.75 -12.62 8.72
CA VAL A 84 -5.08 -12.73 9.33
C VAL A 84 -6.17 -12.42 8.30
N HIS A 85 -5.88 -11.49 7.39
CA HIS A 85 -6.83 -11.05 6.37
C HIS A 85 -6.11 -10.74 5.06
N ALA A 86 -6.80 -11.00 3.95
CA ALA A 86 -6.36 -10.71 2.60
C ALA A 86 -7.56 -10.24 1.78
N CYS A 87 -7.39 -9.11 1.10
CA CYS A 87 -8.28 -8.65 0.03
C CYS A 87 -7.69 -9.01 -1.33
N SER A 88 -8.58 -9.17 -2.29
CA SER A 88 -8.25 -9.32 -3.70
C SER A 88 -9.22 -8.53 -4.54
N LEU A 89 -8.71 -7.90 -5.59
CA LEU A 89 -9.51 -7.32 -6.65
C LEU A 89 -10.11 -8.46 -7.48
N ASP A 90 -11.41 -8.38 -7.76
CA ASP A 90 -12.10 -9.33 -8.63
C ASP A 90 -11.39 -9.45 -9.98
N ARG A 91 -11.20 -10.67 -10.46
CA ARG A 91 -10.30 -10.91 -11.60
C ARG A 91 -10.83 -10.29 -12.91
N PRO A 92 -12.10 -10.50 -13.31
CA PRO A 92 -12.71 -9.76 -14.41
C PRO A 92 -12.58 -8.24 -14.29
N LEU A 93 -12.76 -7.70 -13.09
CA LEU A 93 -12.62 -6.27 -12.84
C LEU A 93 -11.17 -5.79 -12.99
N ALA A 94 -10.19 -6.57 -12.52
CA ALA A 94 -8.77 -6.28 -12.71
C ALA A 94 -8.38 -6.26 -14.19
N ASP A 95 -8.87 -7.23 -14.97
CA ASP A 95 -8.62 -7.29 -16.41
C ASP A 95 -9.24 -6.07 -17.12
N ALA A 96 -10.47 -5.67 -16.77
CA ALA A 96 -11.11 -4.47 -17.32
C ALA A 96 -10.39 -3.16 -16.96
N VAL A 97 -9.89 -3.04 -15.73
CA VAL A 97 -9.07 -1.90 -15.30
C VAL A 97 -7.78 -1.82 -16.11
N VAL A 98 -7.09 -2.96 -16.28
CA VAL A 98 -5.83 -3.04 -17.03
C VAL A 98 -6.04 -2.70 -18.51
N GLU A 99 -7.05 -3.28 -19.15
CA GLU A 99 -7.40 -2.99 -20.55
C GLU A 99 -7.59 -1.49 -20.76
N LYS A 100 -8.39 -0.87 -19.89
CA LYS A 100 -8.65 0.57 -19.97
C LYS A 100 -7.40 1.42 -19.72
N LEU A 101 -6.55 1.07 -18.76
CA LEU A 101 -5.30 1.79 -18.52
C LEU A 101 -4.31 1.67 -19.70
N VAL A 102 -4.30 0.53 -20.40
CA VAL A 102 -3.53 0.35 -21.64
C VAL A 102 -4.06 1.26 -22.75
N GLU A 103 -5.37 1.35 -22.94
CA GLU A 103 -6.00 2.24 -23.93
C GLU A 103 -5.64 3.72 -23.69
N GLU A 104 -5.76 4.16 -22.43
CA GLU A 104 -5.40 5.52 -22.01
C GLU A 104 -3.88 5.77 -22.09
N GLY A 105 -3.06 4.72 -22.19
CA GLY A 105 -1.60 4.82 -22.19
C GLY A 105 -1.03 5.28 -20.86
N VAL A 106 -1.70 4.96 -19.76
CA VAL A 106 -1.28 5.29 -18.39
C VAL A 106 -0.37 4.20 -17.84
N GLY A 107 0.72 4.59 -17.17
CA GLY A 107 1.62 3.63 -16.54
C GLY A 107 1.00 3.00 -15.29
N PHE A 108 1.05 1.67 -15.19
CA PHE A 108 0.47 0.93 -14.07
C PHE A 108 1.28 -0.28 -13.63
N MET A 109 0.91 -0.80 -12.46
CA MET A 109 1.45 -2.00 -11.83
C MET A 109 0.30 -2.88 -11.37
N VAL A 110 0.34 -4.16 -11.73
CA VAL A 110 -0.61 -5.16 -11.23
C VAL A 110 0.09 -5.97 -10.17
N HIS A 111 -0.40 -5.89 -8.94
CA HIS A 111 0.22 -6.52 -7.78
C HIS A 111 -0.33 -7.93 -7.55
N ARG A 112 0.57 -8.87 -7.27
CA ARG A 112 0.22 -10.23 -6.82
C ARG A 112 -0.57 -10.19 -5.50
N GLU A 113 -1.23 -11.28 -5.12
CA GLU A 113 -1.84 -11.47 -3.80
C GLU A 113 -0.95 -11.08 -2.61
N VAL A 114 -1.57 -10.59 -1.54
CA VAL A 114 -0.90 -10.41 -0.25
C VAL A 114 -0.57 -11.77 0.38
N PRO A 115 0.58 -11.93 1.07
CA PRO A 115 1.53 -10.88 1.48
C PRO A 115 2.67 -10.62 0.47
N ASP A 116 2.66 -11.31 -0.68
CA ASP A 116 3.72 -11.27 -1.68
C ASP A 116 3.53 -10.17 -2.74
N ASN A 117 2.63 -9.23 -2.49
CA ASN A 117 2.27 -8.13 -3.38
C ASN A 117 3.39 -7.09 -3.61
N HIS A 118 4.59 -7.32 -3.08
CA HIS A 118 5.82 -6.68 -3.55
C HIS A 118 6.28 -7.19 -4.91
N HIS A 119 5.75 -8.34 -5.37
CA HIS A 119 5.85 -8.80 -6.74
C HIS A 119 4.73 -8.20 -7.58
N PHE A 120 5.08 -7.66 -8.74
CA PHE A 120 4.11 -7.08 -9.66
C PHE A 120 4.60 -7.15 -11.10
N VAL A 121 3.66 -7.09 -12.04
CA VAL A 121 3.96 -6.77 -13.43
C VAL A 121 3.66 -5.31 -13.71
N TYR A 122 4.39 -4.71 -14.63
CA TYR A 122 4.26 -3.27 -14.89
C TYR A 122 4.15 -2.95 -16.38
N PHE A 123 3.39 -1.91 -16.70
CA PHE A 123 3.31 -1.29 -18.02
C PHE A 123 3.71 0.19 -17.86
N PRO A 124 4.74 0.69 -18.58
CA PRO A 124 5.28 2.03 -18.34
C PRO A 124 4.39 3.18 -18.82
N GLY A 125 3.35 2.91 -19.60
CA GLY A 125 2.54 3.95 -20.23
C GLY A 125 3.23 4.58 -21.45
N LYS A 126 2.59 5.58 -22.04
CA LYS A 126 3.08 6.32 -23.22
C LYS A 126 4.01 7.49 -22.87
N LYS A 127 3.95 7.98 -21.63
CA LYS A 127 4.74 9.13 -21.16
C LYS A 127 5.69 8.68 -20.05
N PRO A 128 6.95 9.12 -20.06
CA PRO A 128 7.89 8.88 -18.96
C PRO A 128 7.33 9.38 -17.63
N ASN A 129 7.63 8.65 -16.56
CA ASN A 129 7.23 9.00 -15.20
C ASN A 129 8.38 8.65 -14.25
N PRO A 130 9.10 9.65 -13.69
CA PRO A 130 10.25 9.41 -12.82
C PRO A 130 9.93 8.57 -11.59
N ASP A 131 8.76 8.75 -10.97
CA ASP A 131 8.34 7.96 -9.81
C ASP A 131 8.06 6.50 -10.19
N PHE A 132 7.47 6.28 -11.37
CA PHE A 132 7.25 4.95 -11.91
C PHE A 132 8.56 4.21 -12.16
N GLU A 133 9.49 4.87 -12.86
CA GLU A 133 10.82 4.33 -13.16
C GLU A 133 11.57 4.03 -11.86
N LYS A 134 11.56 4.97 -10.92
CA LYS A 134 12.23 4.79 -9.63
C LYS A 134 11.65 3.63 -8.83
N ARG A 135 10.32 3.47 -8.84
CA ARG A 135 9.66 2.33 -8.21
C ARG A 135 10.08 1.01 -8.86
N CYS A 136 10.18 0.97 -10.20
CA CYS A 136 10.65 -0.21 -10.91
C CYS A 136 12.11 -0.56 -10.52
N GLU A 137 12.99 0.43 -10.37
CA GLU A 137 14.36 0.20 -9.89
C GLU A 137 14.40 -0.41 -8.48
N LEU A 138 13.62 0.15 -7.55
CA LEU A 138 13.58 -0.29 -6.15
C LEU A 138 13.10 -1.75 -5.99
N TYR A 139 12.26 -2.21 -6.91
CA TYR A 139 11.67 -3.55 -6.89
C TYR A 139 12.19 -4.46 -8.01
N ARG A 140 13.28 -4.08 -8.70
CA ARG A 140 13.83 -4.80 -9.87
C ARG A 140 13.88 -6.34 -9.75
N PRO A 141 14.24 -6.95 -8.60
CA PRO A 141 14.26 -8.41 -8.46
C PRO A 141 12.88 -9.07 -8.45
N PHE A 142 11.81 -8.32 -8.18
CA PHE A 142 10.46 -8.82 -7.92
C PHE A 142 9.48 -8.52 -9.06
N ILE A 143 9.94 -7.87 -10.11
CA ILE A 143 9.08 -7.30 -11.16
C ILE A 143 9.45 -7.81 -12.53
N ARG A 144 8.48 -7.74 -13.44
CA ARG A 144 8.67 -7.97 -14.87
C ARG A 144 7.71 -7.11 -15.68
N SER A 145 8.05 -6.85 -16.93
CA SER A 145 7.15 -6.14 -17.84
C SER A 145 5.87 -6.94 -18.09
N PHE A 146 4.75 -6.23 -18.16
CA PHE A 146 3.47 -6.76 -18.62
C PHE A 146 3.54 -7.05 -20.12
N ASP A 147 3.00 -8.19 -20.55
CA ASP A 147 3.07 -8.65 -21.95
C ASP A 147 2.02 -8.00 -22.87
N GLY A 148 1.17 -7.14 -22.32
CA GLY A 148 0.09 -6.47 -23.03
C GLY A 148 -1.13 -7.36 -23.28
N LYS A 149 -1.15 -8.59 -22.76
CA LYS A 149 -2.21 -9.56 -23.02
C LYS A 149 -2.90 -10.02 -21.75
N ASN A 150 -2.16 -10.59 -20.81
CA ASN A 150 -2.78 -11.29 -19.68
C ASN A 150 -2.09 -10.99 -18.35
N ILE A 151 -2.87 -10.65 -17.34
CA ILE A 151 -2.35 -10.56 -15.96
C ILE A 151 -1.90 -11.97 -15.54
N PRO A 152 -0.63 -12.16 -15.17
CA PRO A 152 -0.08 -13.50 -14.97
C PRO A 152 -0.28 -14.04 -13.54
N PHE A 153 -1.15 -13.42 -12.75
CA PHE A 153 -1.45 -13.80 -11.37
C PHE A 153 -2.88 -14.30 -11.28
N GLN A 154 -3.11 -15.45 -10.64
CA GLN A 154 -4.47 -15.93 -10.40
C GLN A 154 -5.26 -14.95 -9.53
N THR A 155 -4.59 -14.42 -8.49
CA THR A 155 -5.15 -13.47 -7.55
C THR A 155 -4.38 -12.15 -7.64
N VAL A 156 -5.12 -11.04 -7.76
CA VAL A 156 -4.59 -9.68 -7.82
C VAL A 156 -4.97 -8.99 -6.52
N SER A 157 -4.00 -8.43 -5.79
CA SER A 157 -4.35 -7.66 -4.59
C SER A 157 -4.85 -6.27 -4.93
N GLN A 158 -4.22 -5.63 -5.91
CA GLN A 158 -4.55 -4.27 -6.37
C GLN A 158 -3.93 -4.00 -7.75
N VAL A 159 -4.50 -3.02 -8.46
CA VAL A 159 -3.82 -2.33 -9.57
C VAL A 159 -3.41 -0.94 -9.08
N LEU A 160 -2.22 -0.47 -9.47
CA LEU A 160 -1.69 0.82 -9.07
C LEU A 160 -1.22 1.58 -10.29
N ALA A 161 -1.90 2.68 -10.63
CA ALA A 161 -1.45 3.61 -11.67
C ALA A 161 -0.75 4.82 -11.04
N ILE A 162 0.26 5.36 -11.73
CA ILE A 162 0.93 6.60 -11.31
C ILE A 162 0.60 7.69 -12.33
N VAL A 163 -0.10 8.72 -11.88
CA VAL A 163 -0.68 9.76 -12.72
C VAL A 163 -0.22 11.16 -12.29
N PRO A 164 -0.22 12.16 -13.20
CA PRO A 164 0.13 13.53 -12.85
C PRO A 164 -0.72 14.07 -11.68
N PRO A 165 -0.19 15.01 -10.87
CA PRO A 165 -0.86 15.56 -9.68
C PRO A 165 -1.99 16.57 -10.03
N GLU A 166 -2.81 16.23 -11.01
CA GLU A 166 -3.89 17.08 -11.51
C GLU A 166 -5.23 16.49 -11.08
N ALA A 167 -5.82 17.04 -10.01
CA ALA A 167 -7.02 16.48 -9.38
C ALA A 167 -8.18 16.31 -10.36
N GLU A 168 -8.44 17.29 -11.23
CA GLU A 168 -9.50 17.21 -12.25
C GLU A 168 -9.27 16.06 -13.24
N LYS A 169 -8.01 15.83 -13.66
CA LYS A 169 -7.67 14.72 -14.56
C LYS A 169 -7.75 13.38 -13.83
N PHE A 170 -7.38 13.34 -12.54
CA PHE A 170 -7.56 12.17 -11.71
C PHE A 170 -9.04 11.79 -11.62
N ASP A 171 -9.90 12.73 -11.27
CA ASP A 171 -11.33 12.48 -11.09
C ASP A 171 -12.00 12.10 -12.42
N ALA A 172 -11.61 12.76 -13.52
CA ALA A 172 -12.08 12.43 -14.87
C ALA A 172 -11.64 11.03 -15.34
N LEU A 173 -10.47 10.55 -14.92
CA LEU A 173 -9.99 9.20 -15.21
C LEU A 173 -10.66 8.18 -14.28
N ALA A 174 -10.74 8.46 -12.98
CA ALA A 174 -11.38 7.61 -11.98
C ALA A 174 -12.85 7.35 -12.31
N GLY A 175 -13.58 8.39 -12.77
CA GLY A 175 -14.97 8.29 -13.22
C GLY A 175 -15.19 7.40 -14.44
N ARG A 176 -14.13 6.95 -15.12
CA ARG A 176 -14.22 5.97 -16.22
C ARG A 176 -14.26 4.52 -15.73
N PHE A 177 -14.00 4.25 -14.45
CA PHE A 177 -13.99 2.90 -13.92
C PHE A 177 -15.23 2.66 -13.06
N GLU A 178 -16.07 1.73 -13.48
CA GLU A 178 -17.30 1.36 -12.78
C GLU A 178 -17.08 0.08 -11.94
N GLY A 179 -17.70 0.01 -10.77
CA GLY A 179 -17.66 -1.19 -9.92
C GLY A 179 -16.35 -1.46 -9.18
N VAL A 180 -15.31 -0.64 -9.37
CA VAL A 180 -14.03 -0.72 -8.67
C VAL A 180 -13.85 0.42 -7.68
N ARG A 181 -13.25 0.14 -6.53
CA ARG A 181 -12.90 1.19 -5.58
C ARG A 181 -11.59 1.83 -5.99
N VAL A 182 -11.62 3.14 -6.22
CA VAL A 182 -10.43 3.92 -6.53
C VAL A 182 -10.05 4.77 -5.33
N ILE A 183 -8.80 4.67 -4.89
CA ILE A 183 -8.22 5.50 -3.83
C ILE A 183 -7.12 6.36 -4.42
N ARG A 184 -7.13 7.65 -4.08
CA ARG A 184 -6.04 8.57 -4.37
C ARG A 184 -5.08 8.62 -3.19
N SER A 185 -3.79 8.41 -3.44
CA SER A 185 -2.72 8.68 -2.49
C SER A 185 -1.58 9.45 -3.16
N THR A 186 -0.66 9.99 -2.37
CA THR A 186 0.53 10.67 -2.88
C THR A 186 1.66 9.67 -2.99
N SER A 187 2.40 9.69 -4.09
CA SER A 187 3.56 8.84 -4.25
C SER A 187 4.60 9.10 -3.16
N PRO A 188 5.05 8.08 -2.41
CA PRO A 188 6.05 8.21 -1.35
C PRO A 188 7.49 8.33 -1.90
N ILE A 189 7.67 8.41 -3.22
CA ILE A 189 8.98 8.50 -3.87
C ILE A 189 9.43 9.96 -3.93
N SER A 190 8.73 10.80 -4.70
CA SER A 190 8.99 12.24 -4.74
C SER A 190 8.01 13.08 -3.91
N GLY A 191 6.80 12.56 -3.66
CA GLY A 191 5.70 13.35 -3.12
C GLY A 191 4.95 14.18 -4.17
N GLU A 192 5.35 14.11 -5.45
CA GLU A 192 4.85 15.00 -6.51
C GLU A 192 3.83 14.33 -7.44
N TRP A 193 3.73 13.01 -7.43
CA TRP A 193 2.81 12.25 -8.30
C TRP A 193 1.65 11.66 -7.49
N PHE A 194 0.51 11.48 -8.14
CA PHE A 194 -0.60 10.75 -7.53
C PHE A 194 -0.50 9.26 -7.85
N TRP A 195 -0.79 8.46 -6.85
CA TRP A 195 -1.13 7.06 -6.99
C TRP A 195 -2.64 6.94 -7.09
N MET A 196 -3.07 6.18 -8.09
CA MET A 196 -4.45 5.74 -8.28
C MET A 196 -4.49 4.25 -8.00
N GLU A 197 -5.00 3.89 -6.83
CA GLU A 197 -5.04 2.53 -6.32
C GLU A 197 -6.43 1.93 -6.53
N PHE A 198 -6.49 0.79 -7.21
CA PHE A 198 -7.71 0.07 -7.54
C PHE A 198 -7.83 -1.19 -6.67
N PHE A 199 -8.95 -1.30 -5.94
CA PHE A 199 -9.28 -2.40 -5.03
C PHE A 199 -10.65 -3.01 -5.33
#